data_AF-A0A9D8LLP7-F1
#
_entry.id   AF-A0A9D8LLP7-F1
#
_cell.length_a   1.000
_cell.length_b   1.000
_cell.length_c   1.000
_cell.angle_alpha   90.00
_cell.angle_beta   90.00
_cell.angle_gamma   90.00
#
_symmetry.space_group_name_H-M   'P 1'
#
loop_
_entity.id
_entity.type
_entity.pdbx_description
1 polymer ?
#
loop_
_entity_poly.entity_id
_entity_poly.type
_entity_poly.pdbx_seq_one_letter_code
_entity_poly.pdbx_strand_id
1 'polypeptide(L)'
;MKKLIIVALAAVSLGACTAREENTATGALIGAGTGAVIGGLATGRAGGAAAGAAIGGVGGAIIGNATTRDRVCVGRDEWGRRVSYAC
;
A
#
# COMPACT_ATOMS: atom_id res chain seq x y z
N MET A 1 -21.46 -7.58 -12.83
CA MET A 1 -21.46 -8.78 -11.96
C MET A 1 -20.05 -9.36 -11.77
N LYS A 2 -19.37 -9.86 -12.82
CA LYS A 2 -18.04 -10.50 -12.71
C LYS A 2 -16.92 -9.60 -12.15
N LYS A 3 -16.95 -8.29 -12.45
CA LYS A 3 -15.98 -7.30 -11.94
C LYS A 3 -16.04 -7.14 -10.42
N LEU A 4 -17.24 -7.22 -9.83
CA LEU A 4 -17.42 -7.12 -8.38
C LEU A 4 -16.90 -8.37 -7.67
N ILE A 5 -17.00 -9.54 -8.30
CA ILE A 5 -16.46 -10.80 -7.77
C ILE A 5 -14.92 -10.75 -7.74
N ILE A 6 -14.27 -10.19 -8.76
CA ILE A 6 -12.80 -10.02 -8.77
C ILE A 6 -12.34 -9.03 -7.71
N VAL A 7 -13.05 -7.90 -7.55
CA VAL A 7 -12.74 -6.91 -6.50
C VAL A 7 -12.98 -7.50 -5.10
N ALA A 8 -14.04 -8.28 -4.92
CA ALA A 8 -14.33 -8.95 -3.65
C ALA A 8 -13.30 -10.06 -3.35
N LEU A 9 -12.87 -10.85 -4.34
CA LEU A 9 -11.80 -11.84 -4.16
C LEU A 9 -10.46 -11.17 -3.84
N ALA A 10 -10.14 -10.04 -4.50
CA ALA A 10 -8.96 -9.26 -4.19
C ALA A 10 -9.02 -8.73 -2.75
N ALA A 11 -10.15 -8.17 -2.33
CA ALA A 11 -10.39 -7.69 -0.97
C ALA A 11 -10.32 -8.82 0.09
N VAL A 12 -10.77 -10.03 -0.24
CA VAL A 12 -10.65 -11.20 0.65
C VAL A 12 -9.19 -11.70 0.71
N SER A 13 -8.44 -11.63 -0.39
CA SER A 13 -6.99 -11.95 -0.38
C SER A 13 -6.15 -10.91 0.38
N LEU A 14 -6.60 -9.64 0.45
CA LEU A 14 -6.02 -8.61 1.32
C LEU A 14 -6.18 -8.96 2.81
N GLY A 15 -7.27 -9.63 3.20
CA GLY A 15 -7.45 -10.16 4.56
C GLY A 15 -6.49 -11.29 4.94
N ALA A 16 -5.80 -11.89 3.95
CA ALA A 16 -4.72 -12.87 4.14
C ALA A 16 -3.33 -12.27 3.90
N CYS A 17 -3.24 -11.00 3.49
CA CYS A 17 -1.98 -10.30 3.24
C CYS A 17 -1.34 -9.82 4.54
N THR A 18 -0.01 -9.74 4.53
CA THR A 18 0.72 -9.12 5.63
C THR A 18 0.40 -7.63 5.71
N ALA A 19 0.53 -7.00 6.88
CA ALA A 19 0.34 -5.55 7.03
C ALA A 19 1.19 -4.74 6.02
N ARG A 20 2.29 -5.31 5.55
CA ARG A 20 3.14 -4.73 4.52
C ARG A 20 2.48 -4.67 3.16
N GLU A 21 1.84 -5.75 2.71
CA GLU A 21 1.10 -5.78 1.45
C GLU A 21 -0.13 -4.88 1.48
N GLU A 22 -0.85 -4.82 2.60
CA GLU A 22 -2.01 -3.92 2.73
C GLU A 22 -1.59 -2.44 2.60
N ASN A 23 -0.53 -2.03 3.31
CA ASN A 23 -0.01 -0.67 3.20
C ASN A 23 0.58 -0.37 1.81
N THR A 24 1.24 -1.34 1.18
CA THR A 24 1.74 -1.23 -0.19
C THR A 24 0.60 -1.03 -1.18
N ALA A 25 -0.43 -1.89 -1.12
CA ALA A 25 -1.60 -1.79 -1.99
C ALA A 25 -2.37 -0.49 -1.76
N THR A 26 -2.54 -0.09 -0.50
CA THR A 26 -3.22 1.16 -0.13
C THR A 26 -2.46 2.38 -0.63
N GLY A 27 -1.14 2.42 -0.41
CA GLY A 27 -0.28 3.47 -0.93
C GLY A 27 -0.31 3.53 -2.46
N ALA A 28 -0.26 2.38 -3.13
CA ALA A 28 -0.34 2.29 -4.58
C ALA A 28 -1.69 2.79 -5.12
N LEU A 29 -2.79 2.42 -4.47
CA LEU A 29 -4.13 2.77 -4.92
C LEU A 29 -4.39 4.27 -4.74
N ILE A 30 -4.01 4.83 -3.59
CA ILE A 30 -4.13 6.27 -3.31
C ILE A 30 -3.23 7.05 -4.26
N GLY A 31 -1.96 6.65 -4.39
CA GLY A 31 -0.98 7.32 -5.25
C GLY A 31 -1.37 7.26 -6.73
N ALA A 32 -1.82 6.11 -7.21
CA ALA A 32 -2.29 5.95 -8.59
C ALA A 32 -3.56 6.77 -8.83
N GLY A 33 -4.54 6.74 -7.92
CA GLY A 33 -5.77 7.49 -8.05
C GLY A 33 -5.54 9.00 -8.07
N THR A 34 -4.77 9.53 -7.11
CA THR A 34 -4.43 10.96 -7.05
C THR A 34 -3.55 11.39 -8.22
N GLY A 35 -2.53 10.61 -8.56
CA GLY A 35 -1.66 10.88 -9.71
C GLY A 35 -2.42 10.87 -11.03
N ALA A 36 -3.39 9.97 -11.21
CA ALA A 36 -4.24 9.92 -12.40
C ALA A 36 -5.09 11.19 -12.55
N VAL A 37 -5.72 11.64 -11.45
CA VAL A 37 -6.55 12.83 -11.46
C VAL A 37 -5.71 14.07 -11.75
N ILE A 38 -4.60 14.25 -11.04
CA ILE A 38 -3.73 15.42 -11.22
C ILE A 38 -3.10 15.42 -12.62
N GLY A 39 -2.56 14.28 -13.07
CA GLY A 39 -1.95 14.16 -14.39
C GLY A 39 -2.97 14.34 -15.53
N GLY A 40 -4.21 13.90 -15.33
CA GLY A 40 -5.31 14.11 -16.27
C GLY A 40 -5.73 15.58 -16.35
N LEU A 41 -5.87 16.25 -15.20
CA LEU A 41 -6.23 17.67 -15.12
C LEU A 41 -5.13 18.58 -15.66
N ALA A 42 -3.87 18.31 -15.31
CA ALA A 42 -2.74 19.15 -15.71
C ALA A 42 -2.43 19.09 -17.21
N THR A 43 -2.62 17.92 -17.83
CA THR A 43 -2.32 17.74 -19.26
C THR A 43 -3.54 17.80 -20.17
N GLY A 44 -4.75 17.72 -19.59
CA GLY A 44 -6.01 17.60 -20.35
C GLY A 44 -6.09 16.33 -21.21
N ARG A 45 -5.21 15.35 -21.02
CA ARG A 45 -5.10 14.15 -21.85
C ARG A 45 -5.03 12.88 -21.01
N ALA A 46 -5.59 11.81 -21.57
CA ALA A 46 -5.51 10.47 -20.98
C ALA A 46 -4.06 10.00 -20.76
N GLY A 47 -3.11 10.47 -21.58
CA GLY A 47 -1.69 10.17 -21.42
C GLY A 47 -1.09 10.72 -20.12
N GLY A 48 -1.46 11.93 -19.69
CA GLY A 48 -1.00 12.46 -18.41
C GLY A 48 -1.65 11.79 -17.22
N ALA A 49 -2.92 11.38 -17.34
CA ALA A 49 -3.57 10.56 -16.32
C ALA A 49 -2.88 9.19 -16.17
N ALA A 50 -2.56 8.51 -17.27
CA ALA A 50 -1.86 7.23 -17.23
C ALA A 50 -0.45 7.35 -16.65
N ALA A 51 0.31 8.37 -17.04
CA ALA A 51 1.64 8.62 -16.51
C ALA A 51 1.60 8.96 -15.01
N GLY A 52 0.68 9.83 -14.60
CA GLY A 52 0.48 10.17 -13.19
C GLY A 52 0.02 8.98 -12.36
N ALA A 53 -0.86 8.12 -12.90
CA ALA A 53 -1.28 6.89 -12.25
C ALA A 53 -0.12 5.90 -12.05
N ALA A 54 0.73 5.75 -13.07
CA ALA A 54 1.87 4.84 -13.01
C ALA A 54 2.91 5.33 -11.99
N ILE A 55 3.29 6.60 -12.06
CA ILE A 55 4.29 7.19 -11.15
C ILE A 55 3.76 7.22 -9.71
N GLY A 56 2.54 7.72 -9.53
CA GLY A 56 1.89 7.78 -8.22
C GLY A 56 1.62 6.40 -7.64
N GLY A 57 1.25 5.42 -8.47
CA GLY A 57 1.02 4.05 -8.05
C GLY A 57 2.29 3.35 -7.59
N VAL A 58 3.37 3.45 -8.37
CA VAL A 58 4.66 2.85 -7.99
C VAL A 58 5.25 3.56 -6.78
N GLY A 59 5.26 4.89 -6.75
CA GLY A 59 5.78 5.66 -5.63
C GLY A 59 4.98 5.43 -4.35
N GLY A 60 3.65 5.43 -4.44
CA GLY A 60 2.76 5.12 -3.33
C GLY A 60 2.92 3.70 -2.81
N ALA A 61 3.14 2.72 -3.68
CA ALA A 61 3.44 1.34 -3.29
C ALA A 61 4.72 1.25 -2.45
N ILE A 62 5.79 1.87 -2.94
CA ILE A 62 7.11 1.86 -2.27
C ILE A 62 7.01 2.55 -0.91
N ILE A 63 6.35 3.71 -0.84
CA ILE A 63 6.18 4.45 0.42
C ILE A 63 5.30 3.66 1.39
N GLY A 64 4.20 3.06 0.92
CA GLY A 64 3.35 2.21 1.74
C GLY A 64 4.09 1.02 2.33
N ASN A 65 4.91 0.36 1.51
CA ASN A 65 5.79 -0.72 1.92
C ASN A 65 6.79 -0.24 3.00
N ALA A 66 7.47 0.87 2.76
CA ALA A 66 8.50 1.43 3.66
C ALA A 66 7.93 1.98 4.97
N THR A 67 6.70 2.49 4.95
CA THR A 67 6.03 3.06 6.14
C THR A 67 5.37 1.99 6.99
N THR A 68 5.32 0.74 6.50
CA THR A 68 4.84 -0.38 7.30
C THR A 68 5.79 -0.59 8.48
N ARG A 69 5.28 -0.35 9.69
CA ARG A 69 5.98 -0.67 10.95
C ARG A 69 6.26 -2.18 11.00
N ASP A 70 7.51 -2.54 11.23
CA ASP A 70 7.86 -3.92 11.59
C ASP A 70 7.14 -4.29 12.90
N ARG A 71 6.77 -5.57 13.06
CA ARG A 71 5.99 -5.98 14.23
C ARG A 71 6.89 -5.87 15.45
N VAL A 72 6.61 -4.93 16.34
CA VAL A 72 7.40 -4.80 17.58
C VAL A 72 6.97 -5.91 18.52
N CYS A 73 7.79 -6.95 18.62
CA CYS A 73 7.62 -7.98 19.63
C CYS A 73 8.22 -7.51 20.95
N VAL A 74 7.58 -7.90 22.04
CA VAL A 74 8.06 -7.63 23.38
C VAL A 74 8.49 -8.96 23.98
N GLY A 75 9.79 -9.23 23.99
CA GLY A 75 10.36 -10.37 24.70
C GLY A 75 10.84 -9.98 26.09
N ARG A 76 11.19 -11.00 26.87
CA ARG A 76 11.81 -10.83 28.17
C ARG A 76 13.24 -11.32 28.06
N ASP A 77 14.21 -10.51 28.47
CA ASP A 77 15.60 -10.94 28.54
C ASP A 77 15.81 -11.90 29.73
N GLU A 78 17.00 -12.50 29.79
CA GLU A 78 17.44 -13.39 30.88
C GLU A 78 17.44 -12.72 32.27
N TRP A 79 17.39 -11.39 32.34
CA TRP A 79 17.28 -10.59 33.57
C TRP A 79 15.85 -10.16 33.91
N GLY A 80 14.84 -10.61 33.15
CA GLY A 80 13.43 -10.30 33.39
C GLY A 80 12.95 -8.94 32.86
N ARG A 81 13.80 -8.19 32.15
CA ARG A 81 13.45 -6.88 31.56
C ARG A 81 12.66 -7.07 30.28
N ARG A 82 11.70 -6.19 30.03
CA ARG A 82 10.96 -6.16 28.75
C ARG A 82 11.84 -5.47 27.71
N VAL A 83 12.14 -6.17 26.63
CA VAL A 83 12.92 -5.63 25.51
C VAL A 83 12.05 -5.68 24.26
N SER A 84 11.92 -4.53 23.60
CA SER A 84 11.20 -4.40 22.33
C SER A 84 12.17 -4.61 21.18
N TYR A 85 11.88 -5.56 20.29
CA TYR A 85 12.68 -5.83 19.09
C TYR A 85 11.78 -6.02 17.86
N ALA A 86 12.36 -5.83 16.69
CA ALA A 86 11.68 -6.10 15.42
C ALA A 86 11.47 -7.61 15.25
N CYS A 87 10.21 -7.98 15.10
CA CYS A 87 9.74 -9.18 14.40
C CYS A 87 9.30 -8.76 12.99
#